data_AF-A0A0F9F8N0-F1
#
_entry.id   AF-A0A0F9F8N0-F1
#
_cell.length_a   1.000
_cell.length_b   1.000
_cell.length_c   1.000
_cell.angle_alpha   90.00
_cell.angle_beta   90.00
_cell.angle_gamma   90.00
#
_symmetry.space_group_name_H-M   'P 1'
#
loop_
_entity.id
_entity.type
_entity.pdbx_description
1 polymer ?
#
loop_
_entity_poly.entity_id
_entity_poly.type
_entity_poly.pdbx_seq_one_letter_code
_entity_poly.pdbx_strand_id
1 'polypeptide(L)' 'MSNSSSSSSGGVGFIGLLTIVFIVLKLCEVINWSWWWVVSPILISIVGCVVFVGFVLLWYILFGGYKH' A
#
# COMPACT_ATOMS: atom_id res chain seq x y z
N MET A 1 9.16 -2.25 40.05
CA MET A 1 8.28 -2.38 38.87
C MET A 1 9.13 -2.82 37.69
N SER A 2 8.76 -3.92 37.05
CA SER A 2 9.51 -4.56 35.96
C SER A 2 9.52 -3.67 34.71
N ASN A 3 10.71 -3.28 34.28
CA ASN A 3 10.96 -2.57 33.02
C ASN A 3 10.66 -3.52 31.84
N SER A 4 9.47 -3.41 31.27
CA SER A 4 9.10 -4.11 30.03
C SER A 4 9.90 -3.52 28.87
N SER A 5 11.06 -4.10 28.60
CA SER A 5 11.83 -3.82 27.40
C SER A 5 11.01 -4.30 26.19
N SER A 6 10.22 -3.40 25.61
CA SER A 6 9.53 -3.65 24.34
C SER A 6 10.58 -3.74 23.24
N SER A 7 11.14 -4.93 23.05
CA SER A 7 11.95 -5.26 21.89
C SER A 7 11.08 -5.16 20.65
N SER A 8 11.10 -3.98 20.03
CA SER A 8 10.48 -3.71 18.75
C SER A 8 11.17 -4.57 17.69
N SER A 9 10.63 -5.74 17.43
CA SER A 9 11.04 -6.61 16.32
C SER A 9 10.68 -5.94 14.99
N GLY A 10 11.47 -4.96 14.60
CA GLY A 10 11.47 -4.34 13.28
C GLY A 10 12.07 -5.29 12.25
N GLY A 11 11.40 -6.42 12.01
CA GLY A 11 11.70 -7.27 10.88
C GLY A 11 11.07 -6.68 9.63
N VAL A 12 11.80 -6.69 8.51
CA VAL A 12 11.21 -6.46 7.18
C VAL A 12 9.99 -7.38 7.08
N GLY A 13 8.79 -6.79 7.07
CA GLY A 13 7.56 -7.55 6.99
C GLY A 13 7.58 -8.42 5.74
N PHE A 14 6.84 -9.54 5.76
CA PHE A 14 6.72 -10.46 4.62
C PHE A 14 6.50 -9.72 3.28
N ILE A 15 5.72 -8.64 3.30
CA ILE A 15 5.49 -7.73 2.18
C ILE A 15 6.78 -7.07 1.66
N GLY A 16 7.66 -6.60 2.53
CA GLY A 16 8.94 -6.00 2.15
C GLY A 16 9.88 -7.01 1.50
N LEU A 17 9.93 -8.24 2.02
CA LEU A 17 10.73 -9.32 1.42
C LEU A 17 10.21 -9.72 0.03
N LEU A 18 8.88 -9.87 -0.13
CA LEU A 18 8.27 -10.09 -1.44
C LEU A 18 8.60 -8.95 -2.40
N THR A 19 8.53 -7.70 -1.94
CA THR A 19 8.85 -6.52 -2.76
C THR A 19 10.30 -6.60 -3.27
N ILE A 20 11.25 -6.91 -2.39
CA ILE A 20 12.66 -7.06 -2.76
C ILE A 20 12.85 -8.23 -3.74
N VAL A 21 12.20 -9.38 -3.52
CA VAL A 21 12.30 -10.53 -4.44
C VAL A 21 11.78 -10.18 -5.83
N PHE A 22 10.64 -9.50 -5.94
CA PHE A 22 10.08 -9.08 -7.22
C PHE A 22 10.99 -8.11 -7.97
N ILE A 23 11.68 -7.20 -7.25
CA ILE A 23 12.67 -6.28 -7.82
C ILE A 23 13.87 -7.06 -8.38
N VAL A 24 14.40 -8.02 -7.61
CA VAL A 24 15.56 -8.83 -8.03
C VAL A 24 15.24 -9.70 -9.25
N LEU A 25 14.09 -10.38 -9.29
CA LEU A 25 13.69 -11.18 -10.45
C LEU A 25 13.53 -10.34 -11.73
N LYS A 26 13.09 -9.07 -11.60
CA LYS A 26 13.00 -8.12 -12.73
C LYS A 26 14.37 -7.66 -13.23
N LEU A 27 15.34 -7.47 -12.34
CA LEU A 27 16.72 -7.09 -12.67
C LEU A 27 17.50 -8.25 -13.30
N CYS A 28 17.21 -9.49 -12.92
CA CYS A 28 17.77 -10.68 -13.55
C CYS A 28 17.18 -11.00 -14.93
N GLU A 29 16.37 -10.10 -15.52
CA GLU A 29 15.72 -10.23 -16.84
C GLU A 29 14.92 -11.52 -17.06
N VAL A 30 14.59 -12.26 -15.99
CA VAL A 30 13.77 -13.48 -16.05
C VAL A 30 12.35 -13.16 -16.55
N ILE A 31 11.93 -11.89 -16.45
CA ILE A 31 10.59 -11.43 -16.80
C ILE A 31 10.68 -10.11 -17.59
N ASN A 32 10.33 -10.12 -18.89
CA ASN A 32 10.27 -8.95 -19.80
C ASN A 32 9.14 -7.95 -19.46
N TRP A 33 8.57 -8.02 -18.28
CA TRP A 33 7.27 -7.41 -18.01
C TRP A 33 7.38 -5.97 -17.50
N SER A 34 6.31 -5.20 -17.72
CA SER A 34 6.20 -3.80 -17.32
C SER A 34 6.39 -3.64 -15.82
N TRP A 35 7.32 -2.75 -15.45
CA TRP A 35 7.68 -2.42 -14.06
C TRP A 35 6.46 -2.07 -13.17
N TRP A 36 5.41 -1.55 -13.79
CA TRP A 36 4.11 -1.27 -13.17
C TRP A 36 3.55 -2.39 -12.30
N TRP A 37 3.74 -3.66 -12.66
CA TRP A 37 3.18 -4.74 -11.85
C TRP A 37 4.01 -5.11 -10.61
N VAL A 38 5.30 -4.77 -10.56
CA VAL A 38 6.09 -4.85 -9.31
C VAL A 38 5.56 -3.85 -8.28
N VAL A 39 4.96 -2.76 -8.73
CA VAL A 39 4.32 -1.74 -7.86
C VAL A 39 2.86 -2.06 -7.59
N SER A 40 2.26 -3.06 -8.24
CA SER A 40 0.86 -3.49 -8.04
C SER A 40 0.46 -3.65 -6.57
N PRO A 41 1.24 -4.33 -5.69
CA PRO A 41 0.88 -4.43 -4.26
C PRO A 41 0.82 -3.08 -3.54
N ILE A 42 1.65 -2.10 -3.93
CA ILE A 42 1.65 -0.74 -3.39
C ILE A 42 0.54 0.12 -4.01
N LEU A 43 0.31 -0.02 -5.31
CA LEU A 43 -0.77 0.65 -6.03
C LEU A 43 -2.14 0.22 -5.52
N ILE A 44 -2.33 -1.06 -5.18
CA ILE A 44 -3.58 -1.54 -4.58
C ILE A 44 -3.88 -0.82 -3.25
N SER A 45 -2.87 -0.60 -2.40
CA SER A 45 -3.05 0.18 -1.17
C SER A 45 -3.34 1.65 -1.45
N ILE A 46 -2.64 2.27 -2.40
CA ILE A 46 -2.79 3.68 -2.75
C ILE A 46 -4.14 3.94 -3.43
N VAL A 47 -4.50 3.14 -4.42
CA VAL A 47 -5.76 3.21 -5.16
C VAL A 47 -6.93 2.95 -4.22
N GLY A 48 -6.82 1.97 -3.32
CA GLY A 48 -7.83 1.73 -2.29
C GLY A 48 -8.08 2.96 -1.42
N CYS A 49 -7.02 3.63 -0.94
CA CYS A 49 -7.15 4.87 -0.18
C CYS A 49 -7.76 6.01 -1.02
N VAL A 50 -7.29 6.21 -2.24
CA VAL A 50 -7.77 7.28 -3.13
C VAL A 50 -9.25 7.11 -3.46
N VAL A 51 -9.68 5.89 -3.77
CA VAL A 51 -11.09 5.57 -4.05
C VAL A 51 -11.94 5.80 -2.81
N PHE A 52 -11.48 5.36 -1.63
CA PHE A 52 -12.20 5.55 -0.37
C PHE A 52 -12.39 7.04 -0.04
N VAL A 53 -11.31 7.84 -0.11
CA VAL A 53 -11.36 9.29 0.13
C VAL A 53 -12.26 9.97 -0.90
N GLY A 54 -12.15 9.60 -2.18
CA GLY A 54 -13.01 10.12 -3.24
C GLY A 54 -14.49 9.82 -2.99
N PHE A 55 -14.83 8.61 -2.57
CA PHE A 55 -16.21 8.22 -2.21
C PHE A 55 -16.75 9.02 -1.03
N VAL A 56 -15.95 9.19 0.02
CA VAL A 56 -16.33 9.97 1.21
C VAL A 56 -16.56 11.43 0.84
N LEU A 57 -15.69 12.03 0.03
CA LEU A 57 -15.84 13.41 -0.44
C LEU A 57 -17.08 13.57 -1.33
N LEU A 58 -17.31 12.66 -2.29
CA LEU A 58 -18.51 12.66 -3.13
C LEU A 58 -19.78 12.55 -2.30
N TRP A 59 -19.79 11.65 -1.32
CA TRP A 59 -20.91 11.47 -0.41
C TRP A 59 -21.17 12.74 0.41
N TYR A 60 -20.12 13.36 0.94
CA TYR A 60 -20.22 14.60 1.72
C TYR A 60 -20.71 15.78 0.87
N ILE A 61 -20.27 15.89 -0.39
CA ILE A 61 -20.71 16.93 -1.33
C ILE A 61 -22.18 16.72 -1.72
N LEU A 62 -22.58 15.48 -2.01
CA LEU A 62 -23.98 15.17 -2.31
C LEU A 62 -24.85 15.47 -1.09
N PHE A 63 -24.59 14.84 0.07
CA PHE A 63 -25.41 15.05 1.28
C PHE A 63 -25.35 16.48 1.84
N GLY A 64 -24.21 17.15 1.74
CA GLY A 64 -24.05 18.56 2.14
C GLY A 64 -24.72 19.52 1.17
N GLY A 65 -24.63 19.25 -0.14
CA GLY A 65 -25.28 20.03 -1.19
C GLY A 65 -26.80 19.90 -1.22
N TYR A 66 -27.36 18.77 -0.77
CA TYR A 66 -28.82 18.61 -0.59
C TYR A 66 -29.41 19.43 0.56
N LYS A 67 -28.55 20.03 1.41
CA LYS A 67 -28.98 20.75 2.62
C LYS A 67 -29.03 22.28 2.43
N HIS A 68 -28.85 22.78 1.21
CA HIS A 68 -29.04 24.19 0.83
C HIS A 68 -30.05 24.29 -0.32
#